data_AF-A0A6C0IST4-F1
#
_entry.id   AF-A0A6C0IST4-F1
#
_cell.length_a   1.000
_cell.length_b   1.000
_cell.length_c   1.000
_cell.angle_alpha   90.00
_cell.angle_beta   90.00
_cell.angle_gamma   90.00
#
_symmetry.space_group_name_H-M   'P 1'
#
loop_
_entity.id
_entity.type
_entity.pdbx_description
1 polymer ?
#
loop_
_entity_poly.entity_id
_entity_poly.type
_entity_poly.pdbx_seq_one_letter_code
_entity_poly.pdbx_strand_id
1 'polypeptide(L)'
;MGFDLYALDPITDSEEHGYFRANVWYWRPLWAFVEYICEDTLDDFEKKAGYHNDGDTISKEKAEIIGNKLKISLADETFNKFKTDCDSSTTNTNTGYQCDYELTKQFSNFCLSSGGFKIH
;
A
#
# COMPACT_ATOMS: atom_id res chain seq x y z
N MET A 1 -16.47 -1.36 -4.54
CA MET A 1 -15.42 -0.56 -5.20
C MET A 1 -14.10 -0.82 -4.48
N GLY A 2 -12.99 -0.82 -5.21
CA GLY A 2 -11.66 -1.07 -4.65
C GLY A 2 -10.58 -0.74 -5.66
N PHE A 3 -9.35 -1.09 -5.31
CA PHE A 3 -8.17 -0.93 -6.16
C PHE A 3 -7.66 -2.29 -6.61
N ASP A 4 -7.42 -2.41 -7.90
CA ASP A 4 -6.89 -3.57 -8.60
C ASP A 4 -5.48 -3.22 -9.06
N LEU A 5 -4.47 -3.94 -8.57
CA LEU A 5 -3.08 -3.66 -8.89
C LEU A 5 -2.50 -4.81 -9.70
N TYR A 6 -1.81 -4.46 -10.78
CA TYR A 6 -1.17 -5.42 -11.67
C TYR A 6 0.34 -5.19 -11.67
N ALA A 7 1.10 -6.26 -11.47
CA ALA A 7 2.55 -6.24 -11.59
C ALA A 7 2.97 -5.91 -13.03
N LEU A 8 4.09 -5.21 -13.17
CA LEU A 8 4.67 -4.89 -14.49
C LEU A 8 5.60 -5.99 -14.98
N ASP A 9 6.36 -6.61 -14.08
CA ASP A 9 7.35 -7.64 -14.35
C ASP A 9 7.46 -8.59 -13.14
N PRO A 10 6.43 -9.44 -12.92
CA PRO A 10 6.37 -10.28 -11.73
C PRO A 10 7.48 -11.35 -11.73
N ILE A 11 8.03 -11.66 -10.56
CA ILE A 11 9.13 -12.63 -10.41
C ILE A 11 8.73 -14.06 -10.84
N THR A 12 7.43 -14.36 -10.88
CA THR A 12 6.89 -15.61 -11.43
C THR A 12 5.59 -15.34 -12.18
N ASP A 13 5.23 -16.22 -13.11
CA ASP A 13 3.95 -16.17 -13.85
C ASP A 13 2.71 -16.55 -13.02
N SER A 14 2.85 -16.71 -11.69
CA SER A 14 1.71 -17.03 -10.84
C SER A 14 0.84 -15.81 -10.56
N GLU A 15 -0.47 -15.98 -10.53
CA GLU A 15 -1.43 -14.90 -10.26
C GLU A 15 -1.15 -14.18 -8.93
N GLU A 16 -0.64 -14.89 -7.93
CA GLU A 16 -0.29 -14.35 -6.61
C GLU A 16 0.76 -13.23 -6.67
N HIS A 17 1.70 -13.31 -7.62
CA HIS A 17 2.75 -12.31 -7.81
C HIS A 17 2.37 -11.27 -8.87
N GLY A 18 1.40 -11.60 -9.74
CA GLY A 18 0.93 -10.75 -10.82
C GLY A 18 -0.17 -9.75 -10.43
N TYR A 19 -0.91 -10.00 -9.34
CA TYR A 19 -2.12 -9.25 -9.02
C TYR A 19 -2.31 -9.04 -7.51
N PHE A 20 -2.72 -7.83 -7.13
CA PHE A 20 -3.11 -7.48 -5.76
C PHE A 20 -4.46 -6.78 -5.75
N ARG A 21 -5.30 -7.10 -4.76
CA ARG A 21 -6.65 -6.57 -4.64
C ARG A 21 -6.95 -6.12 -3.22
N ALA A 22 -7.38 -4.86 -3.10
CA ALA A 22 -7.94 -4.34 -1.86
C ALA A 22 -9.28 -3.65 -2.09
N ASN A 23 -10.24 -3.86 -1.19
CA ASN A 23 -11.44 -3.04 -1.14
C ASN A 23 -11.06 -1.59 -0.75
N VAL A 24 -11.79 -0.60 -1.27
CA VAL A 24 -11.48 0.84 -1.05
C VAL A 24 -11.31 1.22 0.42
N TRP A 25 -12.06 0.56 1.30
CA TRP A 25 -12.04 0.80 2.75
C TRP A 25 -10.75 0.33 3.42
N TYR A 26 -10.08 -0.68 2.88
CA TYR A 26 -8.79 -1.16 3.36
C TYR A 26 -7.62 -0.59 2.56
N TRP A 27 -7.84 -0.30 1.27
CA TRP A 27 -6.85 0.31 0.41
C TRP A 27 -6.45 1.71 0.87
N ARG A 28 -7.42 2.58 1.18
CA ARG A 28 -7.11 3.97 1.55
C ARG A 28 -6.25 4.08 2.82
N PRO A 29 -6.56 3.37 3.93
CA PRO A 29 -5.67 3.35 5.09
C PRO A 29 -4.29 2.76 4.79
N LEU A 30 -4.22 1.71 3.97
CA LEU A 30 -2.96 1.11 3.55
C LEU A 30 -2.12 2.10 2.74
N TRP A 31 -2.71 2.81 1.77
CA TRP A 31 -1.99 3.78 0.96
C TRP A 31 -1.58 5.02 1.77
N ALA A 32 -2.41 5.47 2.72
CA ALA A 32 -2.02 6.52 3.66
C ALA A 32 -0.81 6.10 4.52
N PHE A 33 -0.71 4.83 4.89
CA PHE A 33 0.48 4.31 5.57
C PHE A 33 1.70 4.27 4.65
N VAL A 34 1.53 3.89 3.38
CA VAL A 34 2.60 3.96 2.36
C VAL A 34 3.11 5.40 2.22
N GLU A 35 2.21 6.38 2.10
CA GLU A 35 2.54 7.81 2.04
C GLU A 35 3.33 8.26 3.27
N TYR A 36 2.90 7.84 4.46
CA TYR A 36 3.56 8.16 5.73
C TYR A 36 5.00 7.63 5.80
N ILE A 37 5.26 6.38 5.42
CA ILE A 37 6.61 5.81 5.52
C ILE A 37 7.49 6.13 4.29
N CYS A 38 6.88 6.52 3.17
CA CYS A 38 7.55 6.81 1.90
C CYS A 38 7.55 8.32 1.56
N GLU A 39 7.47 9.20 2.56
CA GLU A 39 7.45 10.66 2.37
C GLU A 39 8.64 11.16 1.52
N ASP A 40 9.81 10.56 1.73
CA ASP A 40 11.11 10.81 1.08
C ASP A 40 11.33 9.99 -0.22
N THR A 41 10.41 9.09 -0.57
CA THR A 41 10.55 8.17 -1.72
C THR A 41 9.56 8.48 -2.84
N LEU A 42 8.31 8.80 -2.48
CA LEU A 42 7.25 9.12 -3.43
C LEU A 42 7.16 10.62 -3.64
N ASP A 43 6.99 11.03 -4.88
CA ASP A 43 6.65 12.42 -5.19
C ASP A 43 5.15 12.69 -4.98
N ASP A 44 4.75 13.96 -5.05
CA ASP A 44 3.37 14.38 -4.84
C ASP A 44 2.38 13.79 -5.86
N PHE A 45 2.85 13.46 -7.06
CA PHE A 45 2.02 12.84 -8.09
C PHE A 45 1.76 11.38 -7.74
N GLU A 46 2.78 10.64 -7.35
CA GLU A 46 2.67 9.23 -6.97
C GLU A 46 1.88 9.06 -5.67
N LYS A 47 2.06 9.94 -4.69
CA LYS A 47 1.23 9.95 -3.47
C LYS A 47 -0.24 10.08 -3.82
N LYS A 48 -0.58 10.99 -4.74
CA LYS A 48 -1.96 11.17 -5.23
C LYS A 48 -2.46 9.98 -6.04
N ALA A 49 -1.61 9.39 -6.87
CA ALA A 49 -1.96 8.28 -7.75
C ALA A 49 -2.62 7.12 -7.00
N GLY A 50 -2.12 6.73 -5.83
CA GLY A 50 -2.76 5.65 -5.07
C GLY A 50 -4.10 5.99 -4.41
N TYR A 51 -4.68 7.17 -4.63
CA TYR A 51 -6.07 7.46 -4.27
C TYR A 51 -7.02 7.43 -5.48
N HIS A 52 -6.51 7.11 -6.68
CA HIS A 52 -7.24 7.09 -7.95
C HIS A 52 -7.02 5.80 -8.75
N ASN A 53 -8.01 5.42 -9.55
CA ASN A 53 -7.99 4.22 -10.41
C ASN A 53 -7.66 4.58 -11.87
N ASP A 54 -6.66 5.46 -12.06
CA ASP A 54 -6.42 6.12 -13.35
C ASP A 54 -5.36 5.39 -14.19
N GLY A 55 -4.86 4.24 -13.73
CA GLY A 55 -3.82 3.49 -14.43
C GLY A 55 -2.41 4.01 -14.17
N ASP A 56 -2.20 4.76 -13.09
CA ASP A 56 -0.88 5.24 -12.70
C ASP A 56 0.06 4.09 -12.35
N THR A 57 1.34 4.32 -12.59
CA THR A 57 2.38 3.30 -12.49
C THR A 57 3.44 3.68 -11.47
N ILE A 58 3.78 2.74 -10.59
CA ILE A 58 4.93 2.82 -9.69
C ILE A 58 6.06 1.96 -10.25
N SER A 59 7.25 2.55 -10.36
CA SER A 59 8.42 1.87 -10.93
C SER A 59 8.91 0.72 -10.04
N LYS A 60 9.71 -0.18 -10.62
CA LYS A 60 10.34 -1.30 -9.90
C LYS A 60 11.10 -0.84 -8.65
N GLU A 61 11.97 0.16 -8.80
CA GLU A 61 12.80 0.67 -7.70
C GLU A 61 11.93 1.19 -6.55
N LYS A 62 10.88 1.96 -6.87
CA LYS A 62 9.96 2.49 -5.86
C LYS A 62 9.12 1.40 -5.23
N ALA A 63 8.64 0.43 -6.00
CA ALA A 63 7.93 -0.73 -5.47
C ALA A 63 8.81 -1.53 -4.48
N GLU A 64 10.08 -1.78 -4.81
CA GLU A 64 11.01 -2.45 -3.90
C GLU A 64 11.24 -1.64 -2.61
N ILE A 65 11.38 -0.32 -2.70
CA ILE A 65 11.52 0.55 -1.51
C ILE A 65 10.26 0.51 -0.65
N ILE A 66 9.07 0.66 -1.25
CA ILE A 66 7.77 0.57 -0.54
C ILE A 66 7.68 -0.78 0.17
N GLY A 67 7.93 -1.87 -0.54
CA GLY A 67 7.84 -3.23 0.01
C GLY A 67 8.77 -3.43 1.21
N ASN A 68 10.01 -2.97 1.11
CA ASN A 68 10.99 -3.06 2.21
C ASN A 68 10.61 -2.18 3.41
N LYS A 69 10.18 -0.94 3.18
CA LYS A 69 9.75 -0.03 4.25
C LYS A 69 8.55 -0.59 5.00
N LEU A 70 7.54 -1.09 4.28
CA LEU A 70 6.39 -1.77 4.91
C LEU A 70 6.84 -2.95 5.78
N LYS A 71 7.75 -3.79 5.26
CA LYS A 71 8.26 -4.95 6.00
C LYS A 71 8.98 -4.54 7.29
N ILE A 72 9.80 -3.48 7.26
CA ILE A 72 10.48 -2.93 8.43
C ILE A 72 9.45 -2.36 9.41
N SER A 73 8.52 -1.53 8.93
CA SER A 73 7.52 -0.87 9.77
C SER A 73 6.50 -1.83 10.41
N LEU A 74 6.28 -3.02 9.82
CA LEU A 74 5.48 -4.10 10.39
C LEU A 74 6.25 -4.91 11.47
N ALA A 75 7.58 -4.81 11.49
CA ALA A 75 8.45 -5.50 12.45
C ALA A 75 8.83 -4.62 13.64
N ASP A 76 8.67 -3.30 13.52
CA ASP A 76 8.87 -2.34 14.60
C ASP A 76 7.54 -1.75 15.11
N GLU A 77 7.61 -0.67 15.89
CA GLU A 77 6.43 -0.02 16.47
C GLU A 77 5.69 0.92 15.50
N THR A 78 6.24 1.18 14.31
CA THR A 78 5.75 2.23 13.38
C THR A 78 4.32 1.94 12.94
N PHE A 79 4.01 0.70 12.54
CA PHE A 79 2.64 0.33 12.16
C PHE A 79 1.64 0.52 13.30
N ASN A 80 2.01 0.12 14.52
CA ASN A 80 1.13 0.24 15.70
C ASN A 80 0.91 1.70 16.11
N LYS A 81 1.94 2.55 15.97
CA LYS A 81 1.84 4.00 16.19
C LYS A 81 0.90 4.63 15.18
N PHE A 82 1.13 4.39 13.89
CA PHE A 82 0.25 4.88 12.83
C PHE A 82 -1.21 4.47 13.05
N LYS A 83 -1.45 3.20 13.39
CA LYS A 83 -2.80 2.69 13.67
C LYS A 83 -3.47 3.40 14.86
N THR A 84 -2.73 3.56 15.96
CA THR A 84 -3.22 4.26 17.15
C THR A 84 -3.56 5.73 16.87
N ASP A 85 -2.72 6.40 16.09
CA ASP A 85 -2.90 7.82 15.74
C ASP A 85 -4.14 8.00 14.86
N CYS A 86 -4.34 7.13 13.87
CA CYS A 86 -5.54 7.13 13.01
C CYS A 86 -6.83 6.89 13.82
N ASP A 87 -6.83 5.93 14.75
CA ASP A 87 -7.99 5.61 15.59
C ASP A 87 -8.36 6.78 16.51
N SER A 88 -7.37 7.49 17.04
CA SER A 88 -7.55 8.60 18.00
C SER A 88 -8.15 9.87 17.38
N SER A 89 -7.99 10.06 16.07
CA SER A 89 -8.55 11.20 15.32
C SER A 89 -10.05 11.07 14.97
N THR A 90 -10.68 9.92 15.22
CA THR A 90 -12.08 9.68 14.80
C THR A 90 -13.08 10.15 15.87
N THR A 91 -13.62 11.36 15.74
CA THR A 91 -14.81 11.77 16.50
C THR A 91 -16.05 11.04 15.97
N ASN A 92 -16.49 10.01 16.71
CA ASN A 92 -17.87 9.50 16.75
C ASN A 92 -18.54 9.16 15.39
N THR A 93 -17.79 8.71 14.39
CA THR A 93 -18.34 7.91 13.29
C THR A 93 -17.61 6.58 13.30
N ASN A 94 -18.34 5.53 13.66
CA ASN A 94 -17.88 4.14 13.74
C ASN A 94 -17.67 3.57 12.32
N THR A 95 -16.92 4.27 11.48
CA THR A 95 -16.55 3.81 10.15
C THR A 95 -15.16 3.17 10.27
N GLY A 96 -15.12 1.90 10.67
CA GLY A 96 -13.91 1.13 11.00
C GLY A 96 -12.90 0.94 9.86
N TYR A 97 -12.34 2.04 9.34
CA TYR A 97 -11.31 2.06 8.31
C TYR A 97 -9.94 2.04 8.96
N GLN A 98 -9.49 0.84 9.31
CA GLN A 98 -8.18 0.63 9.90
C GLN A 98 -7.23 0.07 8.85
N CYS A 99 -5.96 0.47 8.96
CA CYS A 99 -4.89 -0.20 8.26
C CYS A 99 -4.80 -1.64 8.78
N ASP A 100 -4.96 -2.62 7.88
CA ASP A 100 -5.00 -4.04 8.20
C ASP A 100 -3.61 -4.66 8.10
N TYR A 101 -3.17 -5.37 9.14
CA TYR A 101 -1.80 -5.89 9.23
C TYR A 101 -1.51 -6.93 8.14
N GLU A 102 -2.42 -7.89 7.94
CA GLU A 102 -2.19 -8.98 6.99
C GLU A 102 -2.29 -8.50 5.54
N LEU A 103 -3.22 -7.60 5.24
CA LEU A 103 -3.29 -6.97 3.93
C LEU A 103 -2.04 -6.13 3.64
N THR A 104 -1.54 -5.39 4.62
CA THR A 104 -0.30 -4.59 4.50
C THR A 104 0.90 -5.49 4.24
N LYS A 105 0.97 -6.64 4.91
CA LYS A 105 2.01 -7.66 4.69
C LYS A 105 1.91 -8.30 3.30
N GLN A 106 0.71 -8.61 2.84
CA GLN A 106 0.48 -9.11 1.47
C GLN A 106 0.92 -8.07 0.44
N PHE A 107 0.56 -6.81 0.64
CA PHE A 107 0.95 -5.71 -0.25
C PHE A 107 2.47 -5.49 -0.26
N SER A 108 3.13 -5.61 0.89
CA SER A 108 4.60 -5.58 0.98
C SER A 108 5.23 -6.67 0.11
N ASN A 109 4.74 -7.91 0.19
CA ASN A 109 5.23 -9.02 -0.64
C ASN A 109 4.95 -8.80 -2.13
N PHE A 110 3.76 -8.31 -2.49
CA PHE A 110 3.42 -7.95 -3.86
C PHE A 110 4.40 -6.90 -4.40
N CYS A 111 4.64 -5.82 -3.67
CA CYS A 111 5.58 -4.77 -4.05
C CYS A 111 6.97 -5.35 -4.37
N LEU A 112 7.49 -6.21 -3.49
CA LEU A 112 8.82 -6.84 -3.63
C LEU A 112 8.93 -7.82 -4.80
N SER A 113 7.81 -8.31 -5.32
CA SER A 113 7.79 -9.31 -6.39
C SER A 113 7.22 -8.82 -7.71
N SER A 114 6.68 -7.59 -7.76
CA SER A 114 5.93 -7.05 -8.89
C SER A 114 6.75 -6.55 -10.07
N GLY A 115 8.03 -6.22 -9.85
CA GLY A 115 8.82 -5.48 -10.85
C GLY A 115 8.29 -4.07 -11.13
N GLY A 116 7.54 -3.49 -10.18
CA GLY A 116 6.72 -2.30 -10.36
C GLY A 116 5.25 -2.68 -10.56
N PHE A 117 4.33 -1.74 -10.40
CA PHE A 117 2.91 -2.04 -10.50
C PHE A 117 2.09 -0.89 -11.06
N LYS A 118 0.90 -1.22 -11.57
CA LYS A 118 -0.09 -0.29 -12.09
C LYS A 118 -1.38 -0.36 -11.28
N ILE A 119 -2.01 0.80 -11.03
CA ILE A 119 -3.18 0.96 -10.15
C ILE A 119 -4.47 1.18 -10.98
N HIS A 120 -5.48 0.34 -10.78
CA HIS A 120 -6.76 0.30 -11.51
C HIS A 120 -7.99 0.21 -10.60
#